data_AF-A0A1T7RWT8-F1
#
_entry.id   AF-A0A1T7RWT8-F1
#
_cell.length_a   1.000
_cell.length_b   1.000
_cell.length_c   1.000
_cell.angle_alpha   90.00
_cell.angle_beta   90.00
_cell.angle_gamma   90.00
#
_symmetry.space_group_name_H-M   'P 1'
#
loop_
_entity.id
_entity.type
_entity.pdbx_description
1 polymer ?
#
loop_
_entity_poly.entity_id
_entity_poly.type
_entity_poly.pdbx_seq_one_letter_code
_entity_poly.pdbx_strand_id
1 'polypeptide(L)' 'MTKAMKLTLTISEDAGLFVVEDRRSSRWWTVSAAIPERPRLVTADNGRELKPGSAMHVALTQAVEGYEKTR' A
#
# COMPACT_ATOMS: atom_id res chain seq x y z
N MET A 1 -3.83 14.39 -20.09
CA MET A 1 -2.51 13.97 -19.57
C MET A 1 -2.67 13.62 -18.09
N THR A 2 -2.68 12.33 -17.73
CA THR A 2 -2.78 11.90 -16.32
C THR A 2 -1.39 12.01 -15.70
N LYS A 3 -1.19 12.99 -14.83
CA LYS A 3 0.09 13.22 -14.14
C LYS A 3 0.34 12.02 -13.22
N ALA A 4 1.36 11.21 -13.51
CA ALA A 4 1.75 10.11 -12.63
C ALA A 4 2.11 10.68 -11.26
N MET A 5 1.41 10.23 -10.22
CA MET A 5 1.64 10.69 -8.86
C MET A 5 2.88 9.98 -8.31
N LYS A 6 4.01 10.70 -8.24
CA LYS A 6 5.28 10.15 -7.74
C LYS A 6 5.24 10.11 -6.21
N LEU A 7 4.84 8.96 -5.67
CA LEU A 7 4.88 8.67 -4.23
C LEU A 7 6.32 8.37 -3.79
N THR A 8 6.70 8.80 -2.59
CA THR A 8 7.99 8.44 -1.98
C THR A 8 7.71 7.61 -0.75
N LEU A 9 7.63 6.29 -0.94
CA LEU A 9 7.11 5.37 0.06
C LEU A 9 8.22 4.78 0.94
N THR A 10 7.95 4.69 2.23
CA THR A 10 8.67 3.84 3.18
C THR A 10 7.74 2.70 3.58
N ILE A 11 8.25 1.46 3.57
CA ILE A 11 7.47 0.26 3.89
C ILE A 11 8.12 -0.44 5.08
N SER A 12 7.31 -0.77 6.08
CA SER A 12 7.68 -1.62 7.21
C SER A 12 6.64 -2.72 7.40
N GLU A 13 7.07 -3.86 7.93
CA GLU A 13 6.19 -5.01 8.17
C GLU A 13 6.10 -5.30 9.67
N ASP A 14 4.88 -5.50 10.16
CA ASP A 14 4.58 -5.94 11.51
C ASP A 14 3.51 -7.04 11.48
N ALA A 15 3.87 -8.26 11.92
CA ALA A 15 2.97 -9.41 12.03
C ALA A 15 2.06 -9.69 10.81
N GLY A 16 2.57 -9.50 9.58
CA GLY A 16 1.79 -9.71 8.34
C GLY A 16 0.93 -8.51 7.91
N LEU A 17 1.12 -7.35 8.54
CA LEU A 17 0.60 -6.07 8.12
C LEU A 17 1.75 -5.17 7.64
N PHE A 18 1.59 -4.56 6.48
CA PHE A 18 2.58 -3.64 5.92
C PHE A 18 2.11 -2.20 6.13
N VAL A 19 2.91 -1.40 6.80
CA VAL A 19 2.70 0.04 6.92
C VAL A 19 3.46 0.72 5.80
N VAL A 20 2.76 1.50 5.00
CA VAL A 20 3.28 2.22 3.85
C VAL A 20 3.10 3.72 4.09
N GLU A 21 4.19 4.46 4.25
CA GLU A 21 4.17 5.90 4.51
C GLU A 21 4.65 6.68 3.29
N ASP A 22 3.88 7.66 2.81
CA ASP A 22 4.36 8.65 1.85
C ASP A 22 5.05 9.81 2.57
N ARG A 23 6.39 9.83 2.49
CA ARG A 23 7.24 10.82 3.18
C ARG A 23 6.96 12.28 2.79
N ARG A 24 6.28 12.50 1.67
CA ARG A 24 5.97 13.87 1.19
C ARG A 24 4.75 14.46 1.88
N SER A 25 3.77 13.63 2.19
CA SER A 25 2.48 14.06 2.72
C SER A 25 2.23 13.59 4.15
N SER A 26 3.14 12.78 4.71
CA SER A 26 2.98 12.10 6.00
C SER A 26 1.70 11.26 6.08
N ARG A 27 1.13 10.90 4.91
CA ARG A 27 0.00 9.97 4.82
C ARG A 27 0.55 8.57 4.88
N TRP A 28 -0.15 7.72 5.60
CA TRP A 28 0.18 6.31 5.68
C TRP A 28 -1.04 5.45 5.35
N TRP A 29 -0.74 4.24 4.92
CA TRP A 29 -1.70 3.19 4.65
C TRP A 29 -1.22 1.91 5.29
N THR A 30 -2.15 1.05 5.66
CA THR A 30 -1.87 -0.35 5.97
C THR A 30 -2.30 -1.21 4.81
N VAL A 31 -1.48 -2.20 4.50
CA VAL A 31 -1.73 -3.20 3.46
C VAL A 31 -1.61 -4.57 4.10
N SER A 32 -2.63 -5.42 3.96
CA SER A 32 -2.55 -6.79 4.47
C SER A 32 -1.54 -7.63 3.69
N ALA A 33 -1.01 -8.68 4.31
CA ALA A 33 -0.30 -9.74 3.57
C ALA A 33 -1.15 -10.35 2.45
N ALA A 34 -0.48 -10.91 1.45
CA ALA A 34 -1.15 -11.65 0.38
C ALA A 34 -1.80 -12.92 0.92
N ILE A 35 -3.03 -13.15 0.49
CA ILE A 35 -3.75 -14.41 0.68
C ILE A 35 -4.15 -14.86 -0.74
N PRO A 36 -3.82 -16.09 -1.17
CA PRO A 36 -3.96 -16.52 -2.58
C PRO A 36 -5.34 -16.29 -3.21
N GLU A 37 -6.40 -16.28 -2.39
CA GLU A 37 -7.78 -16.20 -2.85
C GLU A 37 -8.46 -14.86 -2.52
N ARG A 38 -7.73 -13.89 -1.95
CA ARG A 38 -8.30 -12.62 -1.52
C ARG A 38 -7.44 -11.44 -1.96
N PRO A 39 -8.04 -10.37 -2.52
CA PRO A 39 -7.31 -9.15 -2.76
C PRO A 39 -6.79 -8.59 -1.44
N ARG A 40 -5.60 -7.99 -1.46
CA ARG A 40 -5.07 -7.31 -0.27
C ARG A 40 -6.02 -6.21 0.19
N LEU A 41 -6.23 -6.15 1.49
CA LEU A 41 -6.93 -5.05 2.12
C LEU A 41 -5.97 -3.87 2.20
N VAL A 42 -6.43 -2.69 1.79
CA VAL A 42 -5.66 -1.45 1.93
C VAL A 42 -6.50 -0.44 2.67
N THR A 43 -5.99 0.06 3.79
CA THR A 43 -6.70 0.99 4.67
C THR A 43 -5.88 2.25 4.83
N ALA A 44 -6.50 3.42 4.66
CA ALA A 44 -5.85 4.71 4.90
C ALA A 44 -5.72 5.01 6.39
N ASP A 45 -4.85 5.97 6.71
CA ASP A 45 -4.65 6.56 8.04
C ASP A 45 -5.94 6.94 8.78
N ASN A 46 -6.98 7.36 8.07
CA ASN A 46 -8.30 7.69 8.62
C ASN A 46 -9.23 6.49 8.83
N GLY A 47 -8.72 5.26 8.68
CA GLY A 47 -9.48 4.01 8.83
C GLY A 47 -10.34 3.65 7.63
N ARG A 48 -10.32 4.42 6.53
CA ARG A 48 -11.10 4.12 5.33
C ARG A 48 -10.41 3.07 4.47
N GLU A 49 -11.12 2.02 4.13
CA GLU A 49 -10.69 1.05 3.14
C GLU A 49 -10.71 1.64 1.72
N LEU A 50 -9.62 1.42 0.99
CA LEU A 50 -9.52 1.79 -0.41
C LEU A 50 -10.22 0.76 -1.27
N LYS A 51 -10.99 1.23 -2.26
CA LYS A 51 -11.65 0.36 -3.22
C LYS A 51 -10.59 -0.50 -3.94
N PRO A 52 -10.73 -1.84 -3.95
CA PRO A 52 -9.86 -2.72 -4.72
C PRO A 52 -9.80 -2.30 -6.19
N GLY A 53 -8.59 -2.28 -6.75
CA GLY A 53 -8.37 -1.87 -8.14
C GLY A 53 -8.38 -0.35 -8.38
N SER A 54 -8.61 0.49 -7.37
CA SER A 54 -8.34 1.92 -7.49
C SER A 54 -6.84 2.17 -7.71
N ALA A 55 -6.47 3.26 -8.39
CA ALA A 55 -5.08 3.55 -8.73
C ALA A 55 -4.15 3.53 -7.49
N MET A 56 -4.63 4.07 -6.36
CA MET A 56 -3.88 4.06 -5.11
C MET A 56 -3.79 2.65 -4.49
N HIS A 57 -4.89 1.88 -4.51
CA HIS A 57 -4.88 0.48 -4.03
C HIS A 57 -3.88 -0.37 -4.80
N VAL A 58 -3.87 -0.27 -6.14
CA VAL A 58 -2.94 -0.98 -7.01
C VAL A 58 -1.50 -0.54 -6.75
N ALA A 59 -1.24 0.75 -6.67
CA ALA A 59 0.11 1.28 -6.44
C ALA A 59 0.70 0.81 -5.10
N LEU A 60 -0.08 0.86 -4.02
CA LEU A 60 0.36 0.43 -2.69
C LEU A 60 0.56 -1.09 -2.63
N THR A 61 -0.33 -1.86 -3.26
CA THR A 61 -0.20 -3.32 -3.36
C THR A 61 1.07 -3.73 -4.09
N GLN A 62 1.35 -3.12 -5.25
CA GLN A 62 2.56 -3.39 -6.03
C GLN A 62 3.84 -2.97 -5.29
N ALA A 63 3.79 -1.87 -4.53
CA ALA A 63 4.92 -1.43 -3.72
C ALA A 63 5.26 -2.45 -2.63
N VAL A 64 4.24 -2.99 -1.95
CA VAL A 64 4.41 -4.05 -0.93
C VAL A 64 4.88 -5.36 -1.56
N GLU A 65 4.31 -5.79 -2.68
CA GLU A 65 4.79 -6.98 -3.41
C GLU A 65 6.25 -6.83 -3.85
N GLY A 66 6.65 -5.62 -4.26
CA GLY A 66 8.05 -5.31 -4.58
C GLY A 66 8.95 -5.43 -3.35
N TYR A 67 8.51 -4.90 -2.21
CA TYR A 67 9.24 -4.99 -0.94
C TYR A 67 9.42 -6.44 -0.47
N GLU A 68 8.35 -7.24 -0.48
CA GLU A 68 8.41 -8.65 -0.07
C GLU A 68 9.36 -9.48 -0.95
N LYS A 69 9.48 -9.18 -2.25
CA LYS A 69 10.43 -9.85 -3.15
C LYS A 69 11.89 -9.50 -2.89
N THR A 70 12.15 -8.39 -2.21
CA THR A 70 13.50 -7.90 -1.91
C THR A 70 13.99 -8.29 -0.51
N ARG A 71 13.14 -8.95 0.29
CA ARG A 71 13.46 -9.46 1.63
C ARG A 71 13.86 -10.93 1.54
#